data_AF-A0A8J8KI70-F1
#
_entry.id   AF-A0A8J8KI70-F1
#
_cell.length_a   1.000
_cell.length_b   1.000
_cell.length_c   1.000
_cell.angle_alpha   90.00
_cell.angle_beta   90.00
_cell.angle_gamma   90.00
#
_symmetry.space_group_name_H-M   'P 1'
#
loop_
_entity.id
_entity.type
_entity.pdbx_description
1 polymer ?
#
loop_
_entity_poly.entity_id
_entity_poly.type
_entity_poly.pdbx_seq_one_letter_code
_entity_poly.pdbx_strand_id
1 'polypeptide(L)'
;RWGRYAEASRWLGAARRLAEDNEQSRLEGLILGSQLHLDWMTGAWDGLAERAATLAGDENVPPVSRLEPALIGGLLHLASGRPAVAARELEHVMETVRGFDAWEFLAEAAAALTRIRLREDQPDKALESSDEACAIIVAKDIWIWGTEIVPARVRALTAAGATAEARDLLARFEAGLAERPVPAPLAAAAECRAVLAESAGEYAIAADLFEQTALAWAALPRPYEAALAQEHRALNLLRAGSEVAGLELLTDVLSAFAALPASGDVDRVARTLREHGQPVPRTWRGGRRGYGSDLSPRELEVVALAAEGHTNQEIARQLHRSHHTVASQLKSAMRKLGAGSRTGLTAKAIAAGVVAEPGSTTGP
;
A
#
# COMPACT_ATOMS: atom_id res chain seq x y z
N ARG A 1 -13.15 9.15 4.68
CA ARG A 1 -13.55 8.11 3.69
C ARG A 1 -14.45 8.64 2.56
N TRP A 2 -15.48 9.45 2.84
CA TRP A 2 -16.54 9.77 1.87
C TRP A 2 -16.50 11.16 1.20
N GLY A 3 -15.37 11.86 1.21
CA GLY A 3 -15.29 13.17 0.54
C GLY A 3 -15.50 14.41 1.41
N ARG A 4 -15.72 14.27 2.72
CA ARG A 4 -15.92 15.39 3.66
C ARG A 4 -14.73 15.63 4.59
N TYR A 5 -13.53 15.78 4.01
CA TYR A 5 -12.26 15.78 4.77
C TYR A 5 -12.09 16.97 5.70
N ALA A 6 -12.44 18.19 5.26
CA ALA A 6 -12.37 19.37 6.11
C ALA A 6 -13.31 19.28 7.32
N GLU A 7 -14.52 18.74 7.10
CA GLU A 7 -15.48 18.48 8.17
C GLU A 7 -14.97 17.41 9.13
N ALA A 8 -14.41 16.30 8.62
CA ALA A 8 -13.80 15.25 9.43
C ALA A 8 -12.65 15.78 10.29
N SER A 9 -11.75 16.59 9.72
CA SER A 9 -10.65 17.24 10.46
C SER A 9 -11.17 18.10 11.61
N ARG A 10 -12.20 18.92 11.36
CA ARG A 10 -12.82 19.76 12.39
C ARG A 10 -13.42 18.91 13.52
N TRP A 11 -14.15 17.85 13.19
CA TRP A 11 -14.77 16.98 14.18
C TRP A 11 -13.76 16.16 14.98
N LEU A 12 -12.69 15.66 14.34
CA LEU A 12 -11.59 14.99 15.04
C LEU A 12 -10.87 15.93 16.00
N GLY A 13 -10.60 17.18 15.58
CA GLY A 13 -10.02 18.18 16.47
C GLY A 13 -10.91 18.51 17.67
N ALA A 14 -12.23 18.56 17.48
CA ALA A 14 -13.18 18.75 18.58
C ALA A 14 -13.23 17.52 19.51
N ALA A 15 -13.29 16.31 18.94
CA ALA A 15 -13.31 15.06 19.69
C ALA A 15 -12.05 14.91 20.56
N ARG A 16 -10.88 15.25 20.02
CA ARG A 16 -9.62 15.22 20.76
C ARG A 16 -9.63 16.15 21.97
N ARG A 17 -10.00 17.42 21.79
CA ARG A 17 -10.11 18.38 22.91
C ARG A 17 -11.07 17.89 23.98
N LEU A 18 -12.25 17.40 23.58
CA LEU A 18 -13.23 16.88 24.53
C LEU A 18 -12.72 15.64 25.28
N ALA A 19 -12.00 14.74 24.61
CA ALA A 19 -11.42 13.58 25.26
C ALA A 19 -10.34 13.96 26.27
N GLU A 20 -9.48 14.93 25.92
CA GLU A 20 -8.45 15.49 26.80
C GLU A 20 -9.08 16.19 28.03
N ASP A 21 -10.06 17.08 27.81
CA ASP A 21 -10.74 17.84 28.87
C ASP A 21 -11.53 16.95 29.87
N ASN A 22 -11.92 15.74 29.46
CA ASN A 22 -12.72 14.81 30.26
C ASN A 22 -11.96 13.54 30.67
N GLU A 23 -10.63 13.52 30.52
CA GLU A 23 -9.75 12.40 30.88
C GLU A 23 -10.18 11.05 30.27
N GLN A 24 -10.74 11.07 29.06
CA GLN A 24 -11.28 9.89 28.36
C GLN A 24 -10.21 9.14 27.56
N SER A 25 -9.21 8.58 28.26
CA SER A 25 -8.09 7.84 27.65
C SER A 25 -8.52 6.67 26.75
N ARG A 26 -9.70 6.07 27.01
CA ARG A 26 -10.24 4.99 26.18
C ARG A 26 -10.63 5.44 24.76
N LEU A 27 -11.02 6.70 24.58
CA LEU A 27 -11.42 7.24 23.27
C LEU A 27 -10.23 7.72 22.45
N GLU A 28 -9.09 7.96 23.10
CA GLU A 28 -7.89 8.50 22.48
C GLU A 28 -7.38 7.61 21.34
N GLY A 29 -7.34 6.29 21.53
CA GLY A 29 -6.93 5.35 20.49
C GLY A 29 -7.80 5.40 19.23
N LEU A 30 -9.12 5.53 19.38
CA LEU A 30 -10.05 5.65 18.24
C LEU A 30 -9.87 6.98 17.50
N ILE A 31 -9.74 8.08 18.25
CA ILE A 31 -9.55 9.41 17.68
C ILE A 31 -8.22 9.47 16.91
N LEU A 32 -7.15 8.94 17.50
CA LEU A 32 -5.84 8.88 16.86
C LEU A 32 -5.86 7.96 15.63
N GLY A 33 -6.52 6.80 15.71
CA GLY A 33 -6.72 5.90 14.56
C GLY A 33 -7.39 6.61 13.37
N SER A 34 -8.50 7.32 13.64
CA SER A 34 -9.22 8.04 12.60
C SER A 34 -8.44 9.25 12.07
N GLN A 35 -7.59 9.88 12.89
CA GLN A 35 -6.66 10.91 12.43
C GLN A 35 -5.58 10.33 11.50
N LEU A 36 -5.02 9.15 11.81
CA LEU A 36 -4.05 8.48 10.92
C LEU A 36 -4.68 8.18 9.56
N HIS A 37 -5.94 7.73 9.56
CA HIS A 37 -6.66 7.47 8.31
C HIS A 37 -6.91 8.76 7.51
N LEU A 38 -7.31 9.83 8.19
CA LEU A 38 -7.47 11.14 7.54
C LEU A 38 -6.14 11.63 6.95
N ASP A 39 -5.04 11.47 7.69
CA ASP A 39 -3.69 11.85 7.25
C ASP A 39 -3.25 11.01 6.04
N TRP A 40 -3.54 9.70 6.03
CA TRP A 40 -3.34 8.82 4.88
C TRP A 40 -4.07 9.34 3.64
N MET A 41 -5.38 9.60 3.77
CA MET A 41 -6.21 10.06 2.65
C MET A 41 -5.80 11.43 2.14
N THR A 42 -5.40 12.34 3.02
CA THR A 42 -5.08 13.73 2.65
C THR A 42 -3.62 13.95 2.24
N GLY A 43 -2.78 12.89 2.32
CA GLY A 43 -1.37 12.97 1.96
C GLY A 43 -0.47 13.58 3.05
N ALA A 44 -0.96 13.76 4.27
CA ALA A 44 -0.18 14.22 5.41
C ALA A 44 0.68 13.08 5.99
N TRP A 45 1.61 12.56 5.19
CA TRP A 45 2.36 11.33 5.50
C TRP A 45 3.62 11.53 6.35
N ASP A 46 3.94 12.78 6.71
CA ASP A 46 5.08 13.09 7.57
C ASP A 46 4.94 12.40 8.94
N GLY A 47 5.85 11.46 9.21
CA GLY A 47 5.84 10.65 10.44
C GLY A 47 4.66 9.68 10.57
N LEU A 48 3.87 9.50 9.50
CA LEU A 48 2.62 8.73 9.56
C LEU A 48 2.87 7.25 9.82
N ALA A 49 3.92 6.68 9.22
CA ALA A 49 4.29 5.29 9.40
C ALA A 49 4.70 4.99 10.86
N GLU A 50 5.51 5.86 11.46
CA GLU A 50 5.95 5.73 12.85
C GLU A 50 4.77 5.85 13.82
N ARG A 51 3.87 6.82 13.57
CA ARG A 51 2.66 7.00 14.39
C ARG A 51 1.71 5.80 14.28
N ALA A 52 1.50 5.28 13.06
CA ALA A 52 0.66 4.11 12.83
C ALA A 52 1.24 2.85 13.51
N ALA A 53 2.54 2.60 13.35
CA ALA A 53 3.21 1.48 13.99
C ALA A 53 3.19 1.57 15.52
N THR A 54 3.40 2.76 16.08
CA THR A 54 3.34 3.00 17.53
C THR A 54 1.95 2.65 18.06
N LEU A 55 0.89 3.15 17.43
CA LEU A 55 -0.47 2.94 17.91
C LEU A 55 -0.97 1.50 17.67
N ALA A 56 -0.57 0.86 16.57
CA ALA A 56 -0.87 -0.54 16.30
C ALA A 56 -0.18 -1.49 17.30
N GLY A 57 1.01 -1.13 17.77
CA GLY A 57 1.81 -1.94 18.70
C GLY A 57 1.53 -1.69 20.18
N ASP A 58 0.73 -0.69 20.54
CA ASP A 58 0.47 -0.35 21.94
C ASP A 58 -0.52 -1.33 22.59
N GLU A 59 -0.01 -2.19 23.47
CA GLU A 59 -0.81 -3.17 24.21
C GLU A 59 -1.85 -2.54 25.15
N ASN A 60 -1.68 -1.27 25.51
CA ASN A 60 -2.66 -0.54 26.32
C ASN A 60 -3.88 -0.10 25.49
N VAL A 61 -3.79 -0.14 24.17
CA VAL A 61 -4.88 0.21 23.26
C VAL A 61 -5.73 -1.04 22.98
N PRO A 62 -7.07 -0.95 23.14
CA PRO A 62 -7.96 -2.08 22.87
C PRO A 62 -7.74 -2.67 21.46
N PRO A 63 -7.79 -4.01 21.27
CA PRO A 63 -7.49 -4.64 19.99
C PRO A 63 -8.28 -4.06 18.79
N VAL A 64 -9.57 -3.77 18.97
CA VAL A 64 -10.40 -3.17 17.92
C VAL A 64 -9.90 -1.79 17.48
N SER A 65 -9.37 -0.99 18.42
CA SER A 65 -8.81 0.34 18.14
C SER A 65 -7.44 0.29 17.47
N ARG A 66 -6.79 -0.90 17.46
CA ARG A 66 -5.51 -1.13 16.76
C ARG A 66 -5.68 -1.55 15.29
N LEU A 67 -6.90 -1.90 14.88
CA LEU A 67 -7.21 -2.31 13.50
C LEU A 67 -6.95 -1.20 12.48
N GLU A 68 -7.45 0.02 12.73
CA GLU A 68 -7.27 1.15 11.81
C GLU A 68 -5.79 1.54 11.67
N PRO A 69 -5.00 1.69 12.75
CA PRO A 69 -3.55 1.89 12.64
C PRO A 69 -2.82 0.78 11.87
N ALA A 70 -3.17 -0.48 12.10
CA ALA A 70 -2.58 -1.62 11.40
C ALA A 70 -2.91 -1.61 9.89
N LEU A 71 -4.16 -1.28 9.53
CA LEU A 71 -4.57 -1.05 8.14
C LEU A 71 -3.69 0.03 7.48
N ILE A 72 -3.54 1.20 8.13
CA ILE A 72 -2.71 2.29 7.60
C ILE A 72 -1.24 1.86 7.46
N GLY A 73 -0.70 1.10 8.42
CA GLY A 73 0.63 0.51 8.32
C GLY A 73 0.80 -0.36 7.05
N GLY A 74 -0.16 -1.26 6.81
CA GLY A 74 -0.17 -2.12 5.62
C GLY A 74 -0.25 -1.32 4.31
N LEU A 75 -1.09 -0.28 4.25
CA LEU A 75 -1.20 0.60 3.09
C LEU A 75 0.10 1.38 2.82
N LEU A 76 0.76 1.89 3.87
CA LEU A 76 2.05 2.56 3.78
C LEU A 76 3.16 1.61 3.34
N HIS A 77 3.15 0.36 3.81
CA HIS A 77 4.06 -0.68 3.35
C HIS A 77 3.88 -1.00 1.87
N LEU A 78 2.64 -1.05 1.39
CA LEU A 78 2.35 -1.21 -0.03
C LEU A 78 2.89 -0.05 -0.87
N ALA A 79 2.60 1.20 -0.46
CA ALA A 79 3.08 2.41 -1.15
C ALA A 79 4.62 2.53 -1.11
N SER A 80 5.25 2.03 -0.05
CA SER A 80 6.72 2.02 0.13
C SER A 80 7.42 0.85 -0.58
N GLY A 81 6.69 0.02 -1.35
CA GLY A 81 7.30 -1.07 -2.12
C GLY A 81 7.65 -2.31 -1.30
N ARG A 82 6.93 -2.56 -0.20
CA ARG A 82 7.05 -3.76 0.64
C ARG A 82 5.78 -4.63 0.58
N PRO A 83 5.39 -5.13 -0.60
CA PRO A 83 4.09 -5.81 -0.79
C PRO A 83 3.93 -7.07 0.04
N ALA A 84 5.00 -7.84 0.30
CA ALA A 84 4.92 -9.04 1.14
C ALA A 84 4.68 -8.72 2.63
N VAL A 85 5.23 -7.60 3.12
CA VAL A 85 4.97 -7.13 4.50
C VAL A 85 3.54 -6.61 4.58
N ALA A 86 3.14 -5.76 3.63
CA ALA A 86 1.79 -5.25 3.51
C ALA A 86 0.76 -6.39 3.46
N ALA A 87 0.99 -7.42 2.65
CA ALA A 87 0.06 -8.54 2.52
C ALA A 87 -0.19 -9.25 3.86
N ARG A 88 0.88 -9.60 4.58
CA ARG A 88 0.76 -10.26 5.89
C ARG A 88 0.00 -9.40 6.92
N GLU A 89 0.30 -8.10 6.96
CA GLU A 89 -0.38 -7.18 7.88
C GLU A 89 -1.85 -7.00 7.53
N LEU A 90 -2.18 -6.86 6.25
CA LEU A 90 -3.55 -6.69 5.78
C LEU A 90 -4.37 -7.97 5.96
N GLU A 91 -3.79 -9.14 5.70
CA GLU A 91 -4.40 -10.45 5.99
C GLU A 91 -4.73 -10.57 7.48
N HIS A 92 -3.79 -10.20 8.36
CA HIS A 92 -4.02 -10.18 9.80
C HIS A 92 -5.13 -9.20 10.23
N VAL A 93 -5.20 -8.02 9.61
CA VAL A 93 -6.30 -7.06 9.83
C VAL A 93 -7.64 -7.68 9.44
N MET A 94 -7.73 -8.32 8.27
CA MET A 94 -8.97 -8.96 7.80
C MET A 94 -9.40 -10.10 8.72
N GLU A 95 -8.48 -10.94 9.17
CA GLU A 95 -8.76 -12.01 10.15
C GLU A 95 -9.30 -11.44 11.47
N THR A 96 -8.68 -10.37 11.97
CA THR A 96 -9.06 -9.76 13.24
C THR A 96 -10.42 -9.06 13.15
N VAL A 97 -10.72 -8.39 12.03
CA VAL A 97 -12.02 -7.73 11.77
C VAL A 97 -13.19 -8.70 11.93
N ARG A 98 -13.06 -9.95 11.44
CA ARG A 98 -14.12 -10.97 11.56
C ARG A 98 -14.47 -11.30 13.02
N GLY A 99 -13.52 -11.14 13.94
CA GLY A 99 -13.74 -11.36 15.37
C GLY A 99 -14.47 -10.22 16.09
N PHE A 100 -14.53 -9.02 15.50
CA PHE A 100 -15.08 -7.81 16.12
C PHE A 100 -16.28 -7.20 15.39
N ASP A 101 -16.76 -7.83 14.31
CA ASP A 101 -17.81 -7.27 13.44
C ASP A 101 -17.49 -5.86 12.90
N ALA A 102 -16.20 -5.52 12.80
CA ALA A 102 -15.70 -4.19 12.39
C ALA A 102 -15.55 -4.09 10.85
N TRP A 103 -16.64 -4.43 10.16
CA TRP A 103 -16.69 -4.63 8.70
C TRP A 103 -16.27 -3.41 7.87
N GLU A 104 -16.28 -2.21 8.46
CA GLU A 104 -15.85 -0.98 7.83
C GLU A 104 -14.37 -0.99 7.40
N PHE A 105 -13.51 -1.77 8.05
CA PHE A 105 -12.08 -1.87 7.70
C PHE A 105 -11.78 -2.96 6.66
N LEU A 106 -12.71 -3.92 6.50
CA LEU A 106 -12.52 -5.07 5.63
C LEU A 106 -12.33 -4.67 4.17
N ALA A 107 -13.15 -3.73 3.68
CA ALA A 107 -13.18 -3.34 2.26
C ALA A 107 -11.85 -2.75 1.78
N GLU A 108 -11.22 -1.88 2.57
CA GLU A 108 -9.96 -1.23 2.18
C GLU A 108 -8.77 -2.19 2.29
N ALA A 109 -8.73 -3.04 3.32
CA ALA A 109 -7.72 -4.09 3.43
C ALA A 109 -7.78 -5.07 2.25
N ALA A 110 -8.99 -5.54 1.92
CA ALA A 110 -9.26 -6.40 0.79
C ALA A 110 -8.87 -5.74 -0.55
N ALA A 111 -9.15 -4.45 -0.72
CA ALA A 111 -8.78 -3.70 -1.92
C ALA A 111 -7.26 -3.63 -2.11
N ALA A 112 -6.52 -3.38 -1.02
CA ALA A 112 -5.06 -3.34 -1.05
C ALA A 112 -4.44 -4.71 -1.35
N LEU A 113 -4.96 -5.79 -0.76
CA LEU A 113 -4.54 -7.17 -1.11
C LEU A 113 -4.84 -7.50 -2.56
N THR A 114 -6.02 -7.14 -3.05
CA THR A 114 -6.41 -7.30 -4.47
C THR A 114 -5.39 -6.63 -5.39
N ARG A 115 -4.98 -5.39 -5.06
CA ARG A 115 -3.92 -4.67 -5.81
C ARG A 115 -2.57 -5.38 -5.75
N ILE A 116 -2.20 -5.97 -4.62
CA ILE A 116 -0.97 -6.76 -4.48
C ILE A 116 -1.03 -7.98 -5.41
N ARG A 117 -2.10 -8.77 -5.35
CA ARG A 117 -2.28 -9.98 -6.17
C ARG A 117 -2.29 -9.68 -7.67
N LEU A 118 -2.91 -8.58 -8.09
CA LEU A 118 -2.86 -8.15 -9.49
C LEU A 118 -1.45 -7.75 -9.95
N ARG A 119 -0.65 -7.12 -9.09
CA ARG A 119 0.76 -6.81 -9.38
C ARG A 119 1.64 -8.07 -9.48
N GLU A 120 1.22 -9.15 -8.84
CA GLU A 120 1.85 -10.47 -8.88
C GLU A 120 1.32 -11.36 -10.03
N ASP A 121 0.51 -10.80 -10.94
CA ASP A 121 -0.14 -11.50 -12.05
C ASP A 121 -1.01 -12.69 -11.60
N GLN A 122 -1.71 -12.53 -10.47
CA GLN A 122 -2.57 -13.54 -9.86
C GLN A 122 -4.02 -13.04 -9.77
N PRO A 123 -4.74 -12.96 -10.92
CA PRO A 123 -6.12 -12.44 -10.96
C PRO A 123 -7.09 -13.28 -10.11
N ASP A 124 -6.96 -14.61 -10.10
CA ASP A 124 -7.83 -15.48 -9.30
C ASP A 124 -7.71 -15.19 -7.80
N LYS A 125 -6.47 -15.07 -7.30
CA LYS A 125 -6.26 -14.70 -5.88
C LYS A 125 -6.69 -13.27 -5.58
N ALA A 126 -6.65 -12.38 -6.56
CA ALA A 126 -7.18 -11.03 -6.43
C ALA A 126 -8.71 -11.06 -6.28
N LEU A 127 -9.40 -11.96 -7.00
CA LEU A 127 -10.82 -12.21 -6.80
C LEU A 127 -11.10 -12.78 -5.40
N GLU A 128 -10.40 -13.84 -4.99
CA GLU A 128 -10.54 -14.43 -3.65
C GLU A 128 -10.36 -13.38 -2.53
N SER A 129 -9.37 -12.48 -2.68
CA SER A 129 -9.09 -11.43 -1.69
C SER A 129 -10.20 -10.38 -1.56
N SER A 130 -11.06 -10.24 -2.58
CA SER A 130 -12.13 -9.22 -2.63
C SER A 130 -13.54 -9.78 -2.44
N ASP A 131 -13.73 -11.10 -2.55
CA ASP A 131 -15.05 -11.75 -2.57
C ASP A 131 -15.90 -11.39 -1.34
N GLU A 132 -15.35 -11.59 -0.13
CA GLU A 132 -16.10 -11.39 1.13
C GLU A 132 -16.57 -9.94 1.29
N ALA A 133 -15.66 -8.98 1.10
CA ALA A 133 -15.96 -7.56 1.22
C ALA A 133 -17.02 -7.11 0.20
N CYS A 134 -16.88 -7.53 -1.06
CA CYS A 134 -17.85 -7.23 -2.11
C CYS A 134 -19.21 -7.87 -1.81
N ALA A 135 -19.24 -9.14 -1.41
CA ALA A 135 -20.48 -9.85 -1.11
C ALA A 135 -21.27 -9.16 0.02
N ILE A 136 -20.59 -8.71 1.08
CA ILE A 136 -21.22 -7.97 2.18
C ILE A 136 -21.84 -6.65 1.69
N ILE A 137 -21.09 -5.86 0.92
CA ILE A 137 -21.56 -4.57 0.40
C ILE A 137 -22.80 -4.76 -0.48
N VAL A 138 -22.72 -5.74 -1.38
CA VAL A 138 -23.76 -6.09 -2.34
C VAL A 138 -25.02 -6.59 -1.64
N ALA A 139 -24.87 -7.48 -0.65
CA ALA A 139 -26.00 -8.07 0.06
C ALA A 139 -26.72 -7.08 0.99
N LYS A 140 -25.97 -6.13 1.58
CA LYS A 140 -26.50 -5.14 2.52
C LYS A 140 -26.87 -3.81 1.86
N ASP A 141 -26.63 -3.66 0.55
CA ASP A 141 -26.89 -2.44 -0.22
C ASP A 141 -26.16 -1.19 0.35
N ILE A 142 -24.94 -1.38 0.88
CA ILE A 142 -24.14 -0.36 1.57
C ILE A 142 -23.02 0.20 0.68
N TRP A 143 -23.38 0.65 -0.52
CA TRP A 143 -22.45 1.03 -1.58
C TRP A 143 -21.44 2.12 -1.20
N ILE A 144 -21.70 2.95 -0.20
CA ILE A 144 -20.73 3.97 0.24
C ILE A 144 -19.41 3.35 0.74
N TRP A 145 -19.44 2.10 1.20
CA TRP A 145 -18.25 1.33 1.61
C TRP A 145 -17.51 0.68 0.41
N GLY A 146 -18.09 0.78 -0.79
CA GLY A 146 -17.51 0.31 -2.05
C GLY A 146 -16.36 1.16 -2.60
N THR A 147 -16.07 2.31 -1.99
CA THR A 147 -15.11 3.32 -2.51
C THR A 147 -13.77 2.71 -2.91
N GLU A 148 -13.16 1.90 -2.04
CA GLU A 148 -11.83 1.31 -2.31
C GLU A 148 -11.94 -0.05 -3.02
N ILE A 149 -12.94 -0.86 -2.63
CA ILE A 149 -13.01 -2.27 -3.04
C ILE A 149 -13.64 -2.47 -4.41
N VAL A 150 -14.62 -1.66 -4.82
CA VAL A 150 -15.29 -1.84 -6.12
C VAL A 150 -14.32 -1.61 -7.29
N PRO A 151 -13.48 -0.54 -7.32
CA PRO A 151 -12.46 -0.39 -8.36
C PRO A 151 -11.46 -1.55 -8.38
N ALA A 152 -11.00 -2.00 -7.21
CA ALA A 152 -10.08 -3.13 -7.10
C ALA A 152 -10.70 -4.43 -7.65
N ARG A 153 -11.98 -4.70 -7.31
CA ARG A 153 -12.73 -5.85 -7.80
C ARG A 153 -13.00 -5.78 -9.29
N VAL A 154 -13.41 -4.63 -9.82
CA VAL A 154 -13.61 -4.41 -11.27
C VAL A 154 -12.31 -4.71 -12.01
N ARG A 155 -11.18 -4.21 -11.51
CA ARG A 155 -9.87 -4.50 -12.09
C ARG A 155 -9.55 -6.00 -12.06
N ALA A 156 -9.80 -6.68 -10.94
CA ALA A 156 -9.61 -8.13 -10.83
C ALA A 156 -10.51 -8.93 -11.79
N LEU A 157 -11.79 -8.57 -11.88
CA LEU A 157 -12.74 -9.20 -12.81
C LEU A 157 -12.31 -9.02 -14.26
N THR A 158 -11.89 -7.81 -14.65
CA THR A 158 -11.38 -7.57 -16.01
C THR A 158 -10.09 -8.35 -16.31
N ALA A 159 -9.18 -8.45 -15.35
CA ALA A 159 -7.94 -9.23 -15.50
C ALA A 159 -8.21 -10.74 -15.62
N ALA A 160 -9.24 -11.25 -14.95
CA ALA A 160 -9.71 -12.63 -15.08
C ALA A 160 -10.57 -12.89 -16.35
N GLY A 161 -10.80 -11.88 -17.19
CA GLY A 161 -11.68 -11.99 -18.36
C GLY A 161 -13.18 -11.97 -18.05
N ALA A 162 -13.59 -11.76 -16.80
CA ALA A 162 -14.98 -11.67 -16.35
C ALA A 162 -15.59 -10.26 -16.57
N THR A 163 -15.45 -9.70 -17.77
CA THR A 163 -15.87 -8.31 -18.06
C THR A 163 -17.38 -8.08 -17.89
N ALA A 164 -18.23 -9.09 -18.13
CA ALA A 164 -19.67 -8.97 -17.93
C ALA A 164 -20.02 -8.74 -16.46
N GLU A 165 -19.40 -9.49 -15.55
CA GLU A 165 -19.55 -9.32 -14.10
C GLU A 165 -18.99 -7.97 -13.63
N ALA A 166 -17.88 -7.52 -14.21
CA ALA A 166 -17.31 -6.20 -13.91
C ALA A 166 -18.29 -5.07 -14.26
N ARG A 167 -18.98 -5.17 -15.41
CA ARG A 167 -20.01 -4.19 -15.81
C ARG A 167 -21.24 -4.24 -14.91
N ASP A 168 -21.71 -5.43 -14.53
CA ASP A 168 -22.84 -5.58 -13.61
C ASP A 168 -22.53 -4.96 -12.24
N LEU A 169 -21.36 -5.25 -11.67
CA LEU A 169 -20.93 -4.69 -10.40
C LEU A 169 -20.89 -3.15 -10.46
N LEU A 170 -20.34 -2.57 -11.53
CA LEU A 170 -20.34 -1.12 -11.71
C LEU A 170 -21.76 -0.56 -11.81
N ALA A 171 -22.63 -1.17 -12.61
CA ALA A 171 -24.01 -0.70 -12.78
C ALA A 171 -24.77 -0.68 -11.45
N ARG A 172 -24.58 -1.71 -10.62
CA ARG A 172 -25.16 -1.79 -9.27
C ARG A 172 -24.56 -0.75 -8.33
N PHE A 173 -23.25 -0.53 -8.40
CA PHE A 173 -22.57 0.49 -7.63
C PHE A 173 -23.10 1.89 -7.97
N GLU A 174 -23.25 2.21 -9.25
CA GLU A 174 -23.81 3.50 -9.71
C GLU A 174 -25.27 3.68 -9.31
N ALA A 175 -26.08 2.63 -9.46
CA ALA A 175 -27.48 2.65 -9.03
C ALA A 175 -27.60 2.91 -7.52
N GLY A 176 -26.77 2.25 -6.71
CA GLY A 176 -26.73 2.44 -5.26
C GLY A 176 -26.27 3.83 -4.80
N LEU A 177 -25.58 4.57 -5.66
CA LEU A 177 -25.14 5.95 -5.39
C LEU A 177 -26.13 7.01 -5.92
N ALA A 178 -27.09 6.63 -6.76
CA ALA A 178 -27.97 7.58 -7.45
C ALA A 178 -28.80 8.45 -6.48
N GLU A 179 -29.30 7.86 -5.39
CA GLU A 179 -30.11 8.59 -4.40
C GLU A 179 -29.28 9.52 -3.51
N ARG A 180 -28.01 9.17 -3.28
CA ARG A 180 -27.12 9.86 -2.34
C ARG A 180 -25.74 10.00 -2.97
N PRO A 181 -25.53 10.98 -3.87
CA PRO A 181 -24.24 11.21 -4.49
C PRO A 181 -23.22 11.62 -3.43
N VAL A 182 -22.27 10.73 -3.17
CA VAL A 182 -21.17 10.94 -2.24
C VAL A 182 -19.88 11.09 -3.06
N PRO A 183 -19.07 12.14 -2.87
CA PRO A 183 -18.00 12.45 -3.82
C PRO A 183 -16.95 11.33 -4.03
N ALA A 184 -16.48 10.68 -2.96
CA ALA A 184 -15.45 9.64 -3.09
C ALA A 184 -15.93 8.37 -3.82
N PRO A 185 -17.10 7.78 -3.48
CA PRO A 185 -17.70 6.73 -4.29
C PRO A 185 -17.94 7.10 -5.76
N LEU A 186 -18.28 8.36 -6.06
CA LEU A 186 -18.45 8.80 -7.46
C LEU A 186 -17.12 8.83 -8.21
N ALA A 187 -16.02 9.25 -7.58
CA ALA A 187 -14.68 9.17 -8.16
C ALA A 187 -14.26 7.70 -8.39
N ALA A 188 -14.57 6.81 -7.45
CA ALA A 188 -14.36 5.36 -7.60
C ALA A 188 -15.17 4.76 -8.75
N ALA A 189 -16.43 5.18 -8.94
CA ALA A 189 -17.25 4.75 -10.08
C ALA A 189 -16.66 5.24 -11.42
N ALA A 190 -16.15 6.48 -11.47
CA ALA A 190 -15.44 6.99 -12.64
C ALA A 190 -14.19 6.16 -12.96
N GLU A 191 -13.42 5.76 -11.94
CA GLU A 191 -12.27 4.85 -12.11
C GLU A 191 -12.69 3.51 -12.71
N CYS A 192 -13.80 2.92 -12.25
CA CYS A 192 -14.31 1.66 -12.79
C CYS A 192 -14.65 1.77 -14.29
N ARG A 193 -15.21 2.89 -14.75
CA ARG A 193 -15.46 3.13 -16.18
C ARG A 193 -14.15 3.18 -16.96
N ALA A 194 -13.14 3.87 -16.43
CA ALA A 194 -11.82 3.94 -17.04
C ALA A 194 -11.16 2.55 -17.16
N VAL A 195 -11.25 1.72 -16.11
CA VAL A 195 -10.76 0.34 -16.11
C VAL A 195 -11.48 -0.53 -17.15
N LEU A 196 -12.79 -0.39 -17.29
CA LEU A 196 -13.56 -1.12 -18.30
C LEU A 196 -13.14 -0.73 -19.73
N ALA A 197 -12.95 0.57 -19.99
CA ALA A 197 -12.44 1.05 -21.29
C ALA A 197 -11.01 0.55 -21.56
N GLU A 198 -10.13 0.58 -20.55
CA GLU A 198 -8.77 0.02 -20.62
C GLU A 198 -8.82 -1.47 -20.99
N SER A 199 -9.69 -2.25 -20.34
CA SER A 199 -9.85 -3.69 -20.60
C SER A 199 -10.40 -4.01 -21.99
N ALA A 200 -11.14 -3.08 -22.60
CA ALA A 200 -11.66 -3.20 -23.96
C ALA A 200 -10.61 -2.84 -25.03
N GLY A 201 -9.41 -2.39 -24.62
CA GLY A 201 -8.36 -1.91 -25.53
C GLY A 201 -8.63 -0.49 -26.07
N GLU A 202 -9.60 0.24 -25.50
CA GLU A 202 -9.96 1.59 -25.90
C GLU A 202 -9.06 2.63 -25.22
N TYR A 203 -7.74 2.52 -25.42
CA TYR A 203 -6.74 3.21 -24.61
C TYR A 203 -6.86 4.75 -24.63
N ALA A 204 -7.27 5.35 -25.75
CA ALA A 204 -7.50 6.80 -25.81
C ALA A 204 -8.69 7.22 -24.92
N ILE A 205 -9.80 6.48 -24.99
CA ILE A 205 -10.99 6.71 -24.16
C ILE A 205 -10.66 6.47 -22.69
N ALA A 206 -9.92 5.40 -22.39
CA ALA A 206 -9.46 5.10 -21.04
C ALA A 206 -8.58 6.23 -20.47
N ALA A 207 -7.69 6.81 -21.27
CA ALA A 207 -6.86 7.94 -20.85
C ALA A 207 -7.71 9.18 -20.46
N ASP A 208 -8.72 9.53 -21.26
CA ASP A 208 -9.63 10.64 -20.95
C ASP A 208 -10.47 10.37 -19.70
N LEU A 209 -10.92 9.13 -19.50
CA LEU A 209 -11.64 8.72 -18.28
C LEU A 209 -10.73 8.73 -17.04
N PHE A 210 -9.46 8.34 -17.18
CA PHE A 210 -8.49 8.44 -16.08
C PHE A 210 -8.11 9.88 -15.77
N GLU A 211 -8.11 10.80 -16.74
CA GLU A 211 -7.99 12.24 -16.48
C GLU A 211 -9.13 12.73 -15.58
N GLN A 212 -10.38 12.40 -15.95
CA GLN A 212 -11.56 12.79 -15.17
C GLN A 212 -11.51 12.19 -13.75
N THR A 213 -11.06 10.93 -13.65
CA THR A 213 -10.87 10.23 -12.37
C THR A 213 -9.83 10.95 -11.50
N ALA A 214 -8.69 11.32 -12.07
CA ALA A 214 -7.64 12.03 -11.35
C ALA A 214 -8.10 13.42 -10.87
N LEU A 215 -8.86 14.15 -11.70
CA LEU A 215 -9.45 15.43 -11.31
C LEU A 215 -10.47 15.27 -10.18
N ALA A 216 -11.30 14.22 -10.22
CA ALA A 216 -12.26 13.91 -9.17
C ALA A 216 -11.57 13.60 -7.84
N TRP A 217 -10.47 12.83 -7.84
CA TRP A 217 -9.68 12.57 -6.62
C TRP A 217 -8.94 13.81 -6.12
N ALA A 218 -8.39 14.63 -7.01
CA ALA A 218 -7.72 15.88 -6.65
C ALA A 218 -8.67 16.89 -5.99
N ALA A 219 -9.94 16.92 -6.38
CA ALA A 219 -10.98 17.73 -5.73
C ALA A 219 -11.33 17.26 -4.31
N LEU A 220 -10.98 16.01 -3.96
CA LEU A 220 -11.25 15.34 -2.69
C LEU A 220 -10.06 15.31 -1.73
N PRO A 221 -9.20 16.33 -1.82
CA PRO A 221 -7.79 16.27 -1.38
C PRO A 221 -7.21 14.85 -1.22
N ARG A 222 -7.34 13.98 -2.24
CA ARG A 222 -6.78 12.62 -2.23
C ARG A 222 -5.59 12.52 -3.21
N PRO A 223 -4.41 13.03 -2.82
CA PRO A 223 -3.29 13.16 -3.75
C PRO A 223 -2.72 11.80 -4.18
N TYR A 224 -2.81 10.77 -3.33
CA TYR A 224 -2.31 9.44 -3.67
C TYR A 224 -3.15 8.77 -4.76
N GLU A 225 -4.47 8.78 -4.61
CA GLU A 225 -5.41 8.25 -5.60
C GLU A 225 -5.40 9.07 -6.90
N ALA A 226 -5.27 10.40 -6.80
CA ALA A 226 -5.08 11.25 -7.97
C ALA A 226 -3.80 10.88 -8.75
N ALA A 227 -2.68 10.64 -8.05
CA ALA A 227 -1.42 10.22 -8.68
C ALA A 227 -1.51 8.83 -9.33
N LEU A 228 -2.19 7.87 -8.68
CA LEU A 228 -2.46 6.54 -9.27
C LEU A 228 -3.31 6.66 -10.55
N ALA A 229 -4.36 7.48 -10.54
CA ALA A 229 -5.18 7.71 -11.73
C ALA A 229 -4.39 8.39 -12.87
N GLN A 230 -3.53 9.36 -12.56
CA GLN A 230 -2.63 9.97 -13.56
C GLN A 230 -1.60 8.97 -14.11
N GLU A 231 -1.07 8.06 -13.28
CA GLU A 231 -0.21 6.98 -13.76
C GLU A 231 -0.95 6.11 -14.78
N HIS A 232 -2.18 5.68 -14.46
CA HIS A 232 -3.01 4.91 -15.37
C HIS A 232 -3.32 5.68 -16.67
N ARG A 233 -3.64 6.97 -16.59
CA ARG A 233 -3.78 7.83 -17.78
C ARG A 233 -2.53 7.81 -18.64
N ALA A 234 -1.37 8.03 -18.03
CA ALA A 234 -0.10 8.09 -18.74
C ALA A 234 0.19 6.78 -19.48
N LEU A 235 0.02 5.64 -18.81
CA LEU A 235 0.20 4.32 -19.41
C LEU A 235 -0.78 4.08 -20.59
N ASN A 236 -2.02 4.55 -20.47
CA ASN A 236 -3.00 4.46 -21.56
C ASN A 236 -2.67 5.39 -22.73
N LEU A 237 -2.13 6.58 -22.49
CA LEU A 237 -1.60 7.46 -23.55
C LEU A 237 -0.44 6.79 -24.32
N LEU A 238 0.47 6.12 -23.62
CA LEU A 238 1.57 5.37 -24.25
C LEU A 238 1.00 4.25 -25.16
N ARG A 239 0.03 3.47 -24.67
CA ARG A 239 -0.62 2.41 -25.46
C ARG A 239 -1.45 2.93 -26.63
N ALA A 240 -1.99 4.15 -26.51
CA ALA A 240 -2.69 4.85 -27.60
C ALA A 240 -1.72 5.50 -28.61
N GLY A 241 -0.40 5.38 -28.44
CA GLY A 241 0.61 5.95 -29.33
C GLY A 241 0.94 7.42 -29.07
N SER A 242 0.39 8.03 -28.02
CA SER A 242 0.69 9.41 -27.60
C SER A 242 1.91 9.45 -26.69
N GLU A 243 3.06 9.01 -27.20
CA GLU A 243 4.26 8.73 -26.40
C GLU A 243 4.78 9.95 -25.63
N VAL A 244 4.92 11.11 -26.30
CA VAL A 244 5.43 12.34 -25.67
C VAL A 244 4.56 12.75 -24.47
N ALA A 245 3.24 12.84 -24.67
CA ALA A 245 2.31 13.22 -23.63
C ALA A 245 2.30 12.22 -22.45
N GLY A 246 2.37 10.91 -22.75
CA GLY A 246 2.46 9.88 -21.71
C GLY A 246 3.73 9.98 -20.87
N LEU A 247 4.88 10.23 -21.48
CA LEU A 247 6.18 10.32 -20.78
C LEU A 247 6.33 11.62 -19.98
N GLU A 248 5.84 12.75 -20.50
CA GLU A 248 5.75 14.01 -19.74
C GLU A 248 4.88 13.81 -18.50
N LEU A 249 3.71 13.21 -18.65
CA LEU A 249 2.81 12.94 -17.52
C LEU A 249 3.42 11.98 -16.49
N LEU A 250 4.15 10.94 -16.91
CA LEU A 250 4.85 10.05 -15.97
C LEU A 250 5.90 10.79 -15.13
N THR A 251 6.49 11.87 -15.66
CA THR A 251 7.45 12.70 -14.91
C THR A 251 6.74 13.50 -13.81
N ASP A 252 5.55 14.01 -14.09
CA ASP A 252 4.71 14.70 -13.09
C ASP A 252 4.22 13.72 -12.03
N VAL A 253 3.78 12.52 -12.44
CA VAL A 253 3.36 11.43 -11.53
C VAL A 253 4.51 11.03 -10.59
N LEU A 254 5.74 10.92 -11.10
CA LEU A 254 6.93 10.63 -10.29
C LEU A 254 7.10 11.67 -9.18
N SER A 255 6.92 12.95 -9.52
CA SER A 255 7.02 14.06 -8.57
C SER A 255 5.90 14.02 -7.53
N ALA A 256 4.67 13.68 -7.93
CA ALA A 256 3.53 13.53 -7.04
C ALA A 256 3.75 12.39 -6.01
N PHE A 257 4.21 11.21 -6.44
CA PHE A 257 4.53 10.13 -5.50
C PHE A 257 5.71 10.45 -4.58
N ALA A 258 6.72 11.18 -5.09
CA ALA A 258 7.86 11.59 -4.28
C ALA A 258 7.49 12.59 -3.18
N ALA A 259 6.42 13.38 -3.38
CA ALA A 259 5.88 14.28 -2.35
C ALA A 259 5.11 13.52 -1.24
N LEU A 260 4.65 12.30 -1.51
CA LEU A 260 3.94 11.41 -0.57
C LEU A 260 4.85 10.31 -0.02
N PRO A 261 6.16 10.52 0.12
CA PRO A 261 7.16 9.44 0.30
C PRO A 261 6.86 8.02 -0.26
N ALA A 262 6.10 7.86 -1.35
CA ALA A 262 5.60 6.58 -1.84
C ALA A 262 6.66 5.85 -2.67
N SER A 263 7.76 5.47 -2.01
CA SER A 263 9.00 5.01 -2.65
C SER A 263 8.84 3.80 -3.59
N GLY A 264 7.89 2.90 -3.31
CA GLY A 264 7.60 1.77 -4.20
C GLY A 264 6.91 2.20 -5.48
N ASP A 265 6.02 3.19 -5.41
CA ASP A 265 5.36 3.78 -6.56
C ASP A 265 6.34 4.65 -7.37
N VAL A 266 7.20 5.42 -6.71
CA VAL A 266 8.33 6.14 -7.34
C VAL A 266 9.24 5.19 -8.11
N ASP A 267 9.66 4.08 -7.50
CA ASP A 267 10.53 3.08 -8.14
C ASP A 267 9.87 2.40 -9.35
N ARG A 268 8.55 2.19 -9.29
CA ARG A 268 7.78 1.64 -10.41
C ARG A 268 7.74 2.63 -11.58
N VAL A 269 7.31 3.86 -11.36
CA VAL A 269 7.20 4.89 -12.41
C VAL A 269 8.58 5.19 -13.02
N ALA A 270 9.61 5.29 -12.18
CA ALA A 270 10.98 5.46 -12.64
C ALA A 270 11.50 4.29 -13.49
N ARG A 271 10.98 3.07 -13.30
CA ARG A 271 11.32 1.92 -14.15
C ARG A 271 10.67 2.07 -15.54
N THR A 272 9.39 2.40 -15.59
CA THR A 272 8.68 2.64 -16.85
C THR A 272 9.34 3.76 -17.67
N LEU A 273 9.70 4.89 -17.04
CA LEU A 273 10.44 5.96 -17.72
C LEU A 273 11.76 5.46 -18.33
N ARG A 274 12.52 4.61 -17.62
CA ARG A 274 13.78 4.02 -18.14
C ARG A 274 13.56 3.05 -19.28
N GLU A 275 12.49 2.25 -19.23
CA GLU A 275 12.10 1.32 -20.30
C GLU A 275 11.81 2.07 -21.60
N HIS A 276 11.28 3.30 -21.50
CA HIS A 276 11.06 4.22 -22.62
C HIS A 276 12.25 5.16 -22.91
N GLY A 277 13.44 4.89 -22.34
CA GLY A 277 14.66 5.67 -22.60
C GLY A 277 14.67 7.09 -22.00
N GLN A 278 13.71 7.44 -21.16
CA GLN A 278 13.64 8.76 -20.54
C GLN A 278 14.62 8.90 -19.36
N PRO A 279 15.35 10.02 -19.27
CA PRO A 279 16.27 10.25 -18.18
C PRO A 279 15.51 10.53 -16.87
N VAL A 280 15.63 9.62 -15.90
CA VAL A 280 15.14 9.88 -14.54
C VAL A 280 16.14 10.77 -13.79
N PRO A 281 15.72 11.92 -13.24
CA PRO A 281 16.63 12.83 -12.53
C PRO A 281 17.26 12.19 -11.30
N ARG A 282 18.49 12.61 -10.96
CA ARG A 282 19.36 11.93 -9.98
C ARG A 282 18.77 11.88 -8.56
N THR A 283 17.96 12.87 -8.19
CA THR A 283 17.20 12.93 -6.93
C THR A 283 16.24 11.74 -6.78
N TRP A 284 15.72 11.22 -7.90
CA TRP A 284 14.79 10.09 -7.95
C TRP A 284 15.39 8.83 -8.60
N ARG A 285 16.69 8.85 -8.92
CA ARG A 285 17.45 7.63 -9.27
C ARG A 285 17.59 6.82 -7.98
N GLY A 286 16.55 6.02 -7.70
CA GLY A 286 16.41 5.13 -6.56
C GLY A 286 17.74 4.88 -5.86
N GLY A 287 17.92 5.54 -4.72
CA GLY A 287 18.89 5.06 -3.75
C GLY A 287 18.54 3.59 -3.51
N ARG A 288 19.53 2.69 -3.69
CA ARG A 288 19.43 1.22 -3.53
C ARG A 288 18.20 0.83 -2.70
N ARG A 289 17.21 0.17 -3.33
CA ARG A 289 16.03 -0.48 -2.70
C ARG A 289 16.01 -0.21 -1.20
N GLY A 290 15.36 0.87 -0.79
CA GLY A 290 15.30 1.27 0.60
C GLY A 290 14.54 0.20 1.37
N TYR A 291 15.22 -0.85 1.82
CA TYR A 291 14.67 -1.80 2.77
C TYR A 291 14.33 -1.13 4.13
N GLY A 292 14.41 0.19 4.27
CA GLY A 292 14.20 0.89 5.55
C GLY A 292 15.08 0.30 6.65
N SER A 293 14.44 -0.13 7.73
CA SER A 293 15.00 -0.90 8.85
C SER A 293 15.15 -2.41 8.57
N ASP A 294 14.59 -2.91 7.48
CA ASP A 294 14.65 -4.32 7.08
C ASP A 294 16.01 -4.64 6.41
N LEU A 295 16.40 -5.90 6.47
CA LEU A 295 17.61 -6.39 5.80
C LEU A 295 17.32 -6.64 4.32
N SER A 296 18.19 -6.16 3.44
CA SER A 296 18.16 -6.51 2.01
C SER A 296 18.52 -7.98 1.79
N PRO A 297 18.24 -8.62 0.64
CA PRO A 297 18.48 -10.03 0.43
C PRO A 297 19.97 -10.39 0.54
N ARG A 298 20.84 -9.44 0.16
CA ARG A 298 22.29 -9.58 0.30
C ARG A 298 22.77 -9.40 1.74
N GLU A 299 22.08 -8.59 2.53
CA GLU A 299 22.35 -8.46 3.97
C GLU A 299 21.85 -9.70 4.72
N LEU A 300 20.68 -10.22 4.36
CA LEU A 300 20.13 -11.48 4.87
C LEU A 300 21.07 -12.66 4.63
N GLU A 301 21.52 -12.84 3.40
CA GLU A 301 22.48 -13.88 3.01
C GLU A 301 23.76 -13.82 3.87
N VAL A 302 24.28 -12.63 4.13
CA VAL A 302 25.47 -12.43 4.96
C VAL A 302 25.18 -12.61 6.45
N VAL A 303 23.99 -12.23 6.93
CA VAL A 303 23.56 -12.40 8.33
C VAL A 303 23.26 -13.87 8.65
N ALA A 304 22.73 -14.65 7.69
CA ALA A 304 22.50 -16.09 7.82
C ALA A 304 23.81 -16.84 8.03
N LEU A 305 24.78 -16.66 7.14
CA LEU A 305 26.10 -17.27 7.28
C LEU A 305 26.85 -16.77 8.53
N ALA A 306 26.59 -15.54 8.97
CA ALA A 306 27.12 -15.03 10.24
C ALA A 306 26.48 -15.71 11.46
N ALA A 307 25.19 -16.04 11.39
CA ALA A 307 24.47 -16.79 12.43
C ALA A 307 24.93 -18.25 12.51
N GLU A 308 25.35 -18.83 11.38
CA GLU A 308 26.00 -20.14 11.30
C GLU A 308 27.46 -20.16 11.81
N GLY A 309 28.00 -19.00 12.20
CA GLY A 309 29.33 -18.88 12.80
C GLY A 309 30.48 -18.61 11.82
N HIS A 310 30.21 -18.44 10.52
CA HIS A 310 31.25 -18.13 9.54
C HIS A 310 31.88 -16.75 9.80
N THR A 311 33.18 -16.62 9.54
CA THR A 311 33.93 -15.36 9.56
C THR A 311 33.69 -14.56 8.29
N ASN A 312 33.99 -13.25 8.30
CA ASN A 312 33.85 -12.40 7.11
C ASN A 312 34.66 -12.92 5.90
N GLN A 313 35.79 -13.60 6.14
CA GLN A 313 36.60 -14.18 5.07
C GLN A 313 35.95 -15.45 4.49
N GLU A 314 35.34 -16.28 5.32
CA GLU A 314 34.64 -17.49 4.89
C GLU A 314 33.37 -17.13 4.11
N ILE A 315 32.57 -16.19 4.63
CA ILE A 315 31.39 -15.64 3.93
C ILE A 315 31.81 -15.04 2.59
N ALA A 316 32.91 -14.28 2.56
CA ALA A 316 33.44 -13.70 1.33
C ALA A 316 33.80 -14.77 0.28
N ARG A 317 34.42 -15.89 0.71
CA ARG A 317 34.73 -17.00 -0.19
C ARG A 317 33.48 -17.71 -0.69
N GLN A 318 32.53 -18.01 0.19
CA GLN A 318 31.27 -18.69 -0.16
C GLN A 318 30.41 -17.86 -1.11
N LEU A 319 30.34 -16.54 -0.90
CA LEU A 319 29.52 -15.65 -1.72
C LEU A 319 30.25 -15.05 -2.93
N HIS A 320 31.51 -15.45 -3.17
CA HIS A 320 32.39 -14.89 -4.20
C HIS A 320 32.46 -13.35 -4.15
N ARG A 321 32.66 -12.79 -2.96
CA ARG A 321 32.70 -11.34 -2.69
C ARG A 321 33.97 -10.94 -1.93
N SER A 322 34.30 -9.66 -1.92
CA SER A 322 35.40 -9.15 -1.08
C SER A 322 34.99 -9.14 0.41
N HIS A 323 35.93 -9.45 1.31
CA HIS A 323 35.69 -9.37 2.76
C HIS A 323 35.31 -7.94 3.21
N HIS A 324 35.73 -6.90 2.49
CA HIS A 324 35.32 -5.52 2.74
C HIS A 324 33.84 -5.29 2.40
N THR A 325 33.33 -5.93 1.34
CA THR A 325 31.92 -5.88 0.98
C THR A 325 31.05 -6.57 2.04
N VAL A 326 31.47 -7.74 2.52
CA VAL A 326 30.81 -8.48 3.60
C VAL A 326 30.79 -7.66 4.89
N ALA A 327 31.93 -7.06 5.27
CA ALA A 327 32.02 -6.20 6.45
C ALA A 327 31.11 -4.97 6.35
N SER A 328 31.03 -4.35 5.17
CA SER A 328 30.14 -3.22 4.91
C SER A 328 28.65 -3.62 5.01
N GLN A 329 28.29 -4.79 4.48
CA GLN A 329 26.93 -5.34 4.56
C GLN A 329 26.52 -5.67 6.00
N LEU A 330 27.39 -6.29 6.80
CA LEU A 330 27.14 -6.53 8.22
C LEU A 330 27.01 -5.24 9.03
N LYS A 331 27.81 -4.22 8.73
CA LYS A 331 27.71 -2.91 9.39
C LYS A 331 26.39 -2.23 9.07
N SER A 332 25.93 -2.33 7.83
CA SER A 332 24.62 -1.85 7.40
C SER A 332 23.49 -2.61 8.11
N ALA A 333 23.59 -3.94 8.18
CA ALA A 333 22.63 -4.79 8.90
C ALA A 333 22.56 -4.50 10.40
N MET A 334 23.72 -4.28 11.05
CA MET A 334 23.81 -3.87 12.46
C MET A 334 23.08 -2.56 12.72
N ARG A 335 23.29 -1.55 11.86
CA ARG A 335 22.58 -0.27 11.97
C ARG A 335 21.06 -0.45 11.83
N LYS A 336 20.64 -1.29 10.88
CA LYS A 336 19.22 -1.55 10.56
C LYS A 336 18.46 -2.28 11.68
N LEU A 337 19.09 -3.28 12.30
CA LEU A 337 18.51 -4.03 13.43
C LEU A 337 18.85 -3.43 14.81
N GLY A 338 19.51 -2.27 14.84
CA GLY A 338 19.95 -1.61 16.09
C GLY A 338 20.88 -2.48 16.93
N ALA A 339 21.73 -3.29 16.31
CA ALA A 339 22.67 -4.17 16.98
C ALA A 339 24.03 -3.47 17.17
N GLY A 340 24.54 -3.47 18.40
CA GLY A 340 25.87 -2.91 18.72
C GLY A 340 27.04 -3.85 18.43
N SER A 341 26.78 -5.12 18.13
CA SER A 341 27.81 -6.14 17.90
C SER A 341 27.32 -7.21 16.92
N ARG A 342 28.26 -7.96 16.34
CA ARG A 342 27.97 -9.10 15.44
C ARG A 342 27.07 -10.14 16.13
N THR A 343 27.35 -10.46 17.39
CA THR A 343 26.55 -11.41 18.17
C THR A 343 25.16 -10.84 18.48
N GLY A 344 25.06 -9.54 18.76
CA GLY A 344 23.76 -8.88 18.93
C GLY A 344 22.94 -8.84 17.63
N LEU A 345 23.61 -8.77 16.48
CA LEU A 345 22.98 -8.81 15.16
C LEU A 345 22.36 -10.20 14.89
N THR A 346 23.10 -11.27 15.10
CA THR A 346 22.60 -12.63 14.88
C THR A 346 21.48 -12.99 15.85
N ALA A 347 21.61 -12.63 17.13
CA ALA A 347 20.57 -12.86 18.12
C ALA A 347 19.25 -12.14 17.77
N LYS A 348 19.34 -10.86 17.35
CA LYS A 348 18.16 -10.10 16.92
C LYS A 348 17.55 -10.64 15.62
N ALA A 349 18.38 -11.09 14.69
CA ALA A 349 17.90 -11.62 13.43
C ALA A 349 17.18 -12.98 13.60
N ILE A 350 17.65 -13.82 14.52
CA ILE A 350 16.98 -15.07 14.92
C ILE A 350 15.66 -14.76 15.64
N ALA A 351 15.68 -13.86 16.63
CA ALA A 351 14.49 -13.48 17.39
C ALA A 351 13.39 -12.86 16.51
N ALA A 352 13.78 -12.16 15.45
CA ALA A 352 12.86 -11.60 14.47
C ALA A 352 12.34 -12.64 13.43
N GLY A 353 12.77 -13.90 13.51
CA GLY A 353 12.38 -14.96 12.56
C GLY A 353 12.96 -14.77 11.16
N VAL A 354 14.01 -13.95 11.03
CA VAL A 354 14.58 -13.53 9.75
C VAL A 354 15.66 -14.51 9.26
N VAL A 355 16.26 -15.26 10.17
CA VAL A 355 17.23 -16.35 9.92
C VAL A 355 16.99 -17.47 10.92
N ALA A 356 17.21 -18.72 10.48
CA ALA A 356 17.00 -19.91 11.31
C ALA A 356 18.08 -20.06 12.40
N GLU A 357 17.74 -20.77 13.47
CA GLU A 357 18.71 -21.10 14.52
C GLU A 357 19.79 -22.07 14.00
N PRO A 358 21.07 -21.84 14.33
CA PRO A 358 22.13 -22.74 13.93
C PRO A 358 21.91 -24.13 14.56
N GLY A 359 21.66 -25.12 13.71
CA GLY A 359 21.42 -26.52 14.11
C GLY A 359 20.04 -27.07 13.78
N SER A 360 19.10 -26.26 13.28
CA SER A 360 17.81 -26.74 12.77
C SER A 360 17.93 -27.26 11.32
N THR A 361 18.81 -28.23 11.07
CA THR A 361 18.68 -29.07 9.87
C THR A 361 17.56 -30.07 10.13
N THR A 362 16.36 -29.78 9.64
CA THR A 362 15.42 -30.83 9.23
C THR A 362 16.10 -31.66 8.15
N GLY A 363 16.73 -32.75 8.58
CA GLY A 363 17.13 -33.86 7.69
C GLY A 363 15.88 -34.52 7.08
N PRO A 364 16.06 -35.30 6.01
CA PRO A 364 15.01 -35.74 5.09
C PRO A 364 13.87 -36.54 5.73
#